data_AF-A0A537ZF78-F1
#
_entry.id   AF-A0A537ZF78-F1
#
_cell.length_a   1.000
_cell.length_b   1.000
_cell.length_c   1.000
_cell.angle_alpha   90.00
_cell.angle_beta   90.00
_cell.angle_gamma   90.00
#
_symmetry.space_group_name_H-M   'P 1'
#
loop_
_entity.id
_entity.type
_entity.pdbx_description
1 polymer ?
#
loop_
_entity_poly.entity_id
_entity_poly.type
_entity_poly.pdbx_seq_one_letter_code
_entity_poly.pdbx_strand_id
1 'polypeptide(L)'
;ALVIRAGEGLLSAQVTNTDPAYRKEGSLGVALETFELEVARCEPLEDSDAARRAADLTNAFVEGAVKILDASEVNAERRRRGKL
;
A
#
# COMPACT_ATOMS: atom_id res chain seq x y z
N ALA A 1 -11.19 8.60 -10.79
CA ALA A 1 -10.01 8.17 -10.01
C ALA A 1 -10.47 7.71 -8.63
N LEU A 2 -9.83 6.69 -8.06
CA LEU A 2 -10.03 6.34 -6.65
C LEU A 2 -9.27 7.37 -5.79
N VAL A 3 -9.95 7.98 -4.81
CA VAL A 3 -9.36 8.95 -3.88
C VAL A 3 -9.83 8.60 -2.48
N ILE A 4 -8.90 8.41 -1.56
CA ILE A 4 -9.17 8.23 -0.13
C ILE A 4 -9.09 9.60 0.54
N ARG A 5 -10.10 9.96 1.33
CA ARG A 5 -10.16 11.21 2.10
C ARG A 5 -10.46 10.87 3.55
N ALA A 6 -9.86 11.62 4.48
CA ALA A 6 -10.29 11.58 5.87
C ALA A 6 -11.58 12.39 6.03
N GLY A 7 -12.54 11.86 6.80
CA GLY A 7 -13.74 12.61 7.19
C GLY A 7 -13.41 13.75 8.17
N GLU A 8 -12.39 13.55 9.01
CA GLU A 8 -11.86 14.54 9.94
C GLU A 8 -10.32 14.43 10.01
N GLY A 9 -9.66 15.57 10.21
CA GLY A 9 -8.20 15.67 10.25
C GLY A 9 -7.53 15.66 8.87
N LEU A 10 -6.24 15.95 8.85
CA LEU A 10 -5.42 15.95 7.63
C LEU A 10 -4.79 14.59 7.39
N LEU A 11 -4.38 14.35 6.13
CA LEU A 11 -3.53 13.23 5.75
C LEU A 11 -2.14 13.77 5.41
N SER A 12 -1.10 13.05 5.83
CA SER A 12 0.29 13.39 5.51
C SER A 12 0.81 12.49 4.38
N ALA A 13 1.70 13.04 3.55
CA ALA A 13 2.46 12.27 2.56
C ALA A 13 3.72 11.61 3.16
N GLN A 14 3.98 11.81 4.46
CA GLN A 14 5.12 11.27 5.20
C GLN A 14 4.84 9.84 5.68
N VAL A 15 4.70 8.93 4.72
CA VAL A 15 4.51 7.50 4.94
C VAL A 15 5.39 6.69 3.99
N THR A 16 5.73 5.45 4.36
CA THR A 16 6.45 4.51 3.50
C THR A 16 5.60 4.03 2.32
N ASN A 17 6.24 3.38 1.34
CA ASN A 17 5.54 2.74 0.22
C ASN A 17 5.14 1.30 0.63
N THR A 18 4.03 0.80 0.08
CA THR A 18 3.60 -0.59 0.24
C THR A 18 4.20 -1.54 -0.80
N ASP A 19 4.75 -0.99 -1.89
CA ASP A 19 5.59 -1.76 -2.80
C ASP A 19 6.95 -2.04 -2.14
N PRO A 20 7.28 -3.30 -1.82
CA PRO A 20 8.52 -3.64 -1.13
C PRO A 20 9.78 -3.32 -1.95
N ALA A 21 9.65 -3.16 -3.28
CA ALA A 21 10.77 -2.83 -4.14
C ALA A 21 11.15 -1.35 -4.10
N TYR A 22 10.39 -0.49 -3.41
CA TYR A 22 10.63 0.95 -3.37
C TYR A 22 10.61 1.52 -1.96
N ARG A 23 11.64 2.30 -1.62
CA ARG A 23 11.66 3.13 -0.40
C ARG A 23 11.43 4.59 -0.75
N LYS A 24 10.70 5.30 0.11
CA LYS A 24 10.57 6.76 0.00
C LYS A 24 11.81 7.44 0.59
N GLU A 25 12.48 8.25 -0.22
CA GLU A 25 13.58 9.13 0.20
C GLU A 25 13.24 10.57 -0.21
N GLY A 26 12.91 11.40 0.78
CA GLY A 26 12.38 12.74 0.55
C GLY A 26 11.08 12.68 -0.27
N SER A 27 11.08 13.29 -1.45
CA SER A 27 9.94 13.27 -2.37
C SER A 27 9.99 12.16 -3.42
N LEU A 28 11.05 11.34 -3.45
CA LEU A 28 11.29 10.34 -4.49
C LEU A 28 11.09 8.92 -3.96
N GLY A 29 10.69 8.01 -4.84
CA GLY A 29 10.74 6.57 -4.61
C GLY A 29 12.03 6.01 -5.20
N VAL A 30 12.87 5.42 -4.37
CA VAL A 30 14.14 4.79 -4.76
C VAL A 30 13.94 3.28 -4.83
N ALA A 31 14.30 2.68 -5.96
CA ALA A 31 14.25 1.24 -6.15
C ALA A 31 15.31 0.56 -5.27
N LEU A 32 14.90 -0.50 -4.57
CA LEU A 32 15.79 -1.30 -3.72
C LEU A 32 16.41 -2.45 -4.53
N GLU A 33 17.68 -2.73 -4.26
CA GLU A 33 18.40 -3.86 -4.88
C GLU A 33 17.85 -5.21 -4.40
N THR A 34 17.42 -5.27 -3.13
CA THR A 34 16.87 -6.48 -2.50
C THR A 34 15.61 -6.14 -1.71
N PHE A 35 14.61 -7.01 -1.81
CA PHE A 35 13.32 -6.89 -1.14
C PHE A 35 12.64 -8.26 -1.05
N GLU A 36 11.70 -8.39 -0.11
CA GLU A 36 10.85 -9.58 0.00
C GLU A 36 9.66 -9.45 -0.95
N LEU A 37 9.20 -10.56 -1.54
CA LEU A 37 8.01 -10.58 -2.41
C LEU A 37 6.72 -10.60 -1.59
N GLU A 38 6.65 -9.73 -0.59
CA GLU A 38 5.51 -9.54 0.30
C GLU A 38 5.15 -8.05 0.34
N VAL A 39 3.86 -7.75 0.37
CA VAL A 39 3.40 -6.36 0.42
C VAL A 39 3.91 -5.73 1.71
N ALA A 40 4.65 -4.62 1.58
CA ALA A 40 5.19 -3.90 2.74
C ALA A 40 4.07 -3.16 3.48
N ARG A 41 4.18 -3.13 4.81
CA ARG A 41 3.29 -2.31 5.64
C ARG A 41 3.60 -0.82 5.44
N CYS A 42 2.55 -0.02 5.26
CA CYS A 42 2.65 1.43 5.24
C CYS A 42 2.89 1.92 6.68
N GLU A 43 3.99 2.62 6.91
CA GLU A 43 4.42 3.12 8.22
C GLU A 43 4.58 4.65 8.16
N PRO A 44 4.25 5.38 9.25
CA PRO A 44 4.51 6.81 9.32
C PRO A 44 6.02 7.10 9.38
N LEU A 45 6.46 8.11 8.62
CA LEU A 45 7.86 8.59 8.64
C LEU A 45 8.08 9.74 9.63
N GLU A 46 7.01 10.26 10.21
CA GLU A 46 7.02 11.32 11.20
C GLU A 46 6.02 11.01 12.32
N ASP A 47 6.28 11.52 13.52
CA ASP A 47 5.38 11.40 14.67
C ASP A 47 4.24 12.43 14.55
N SER A 48 3.33 12.22 13.61
CA SER A 48 2.14 13.06 13.41
C SER A 48 0.88 12.23 13.26
N ASP A 49 -0.24 12.75 13.78
CA ASP A 49 -1.54 12.08 13.66
C ASP A 49 -2.00 12.00 12.21
N ALA A 50 -1.56 12.94 11.35
CA ALA A 50 -1.85 12.94 9.93
C ALA A 50 -1.10 11.83 9.19
N ALA A 51 0.16 11.54 9.57
CA ALA A 51 0.94 10.43 9.00
C ALA A 51 0.43 9.07 9.48
N ARG A 52 0.15 8.91 10.78
CA ARG A 52 -0.48 7.70 11.31
C ARG A 52 -1.80 7.37 10.61
N ARG A 53 -2.69 8.36 10.51
CA ARG A 53 -3.99 8.18 9.85
C ARG A 53 -3.86 7.84 8.38
N ALA A 54 -2.91 8.45 7.66
CA ALA A 54 -2.63 8.11 6.27
C ALA A 54 -2.10 6.68 6.10
N ALA A 55 -1.20 6.25 6.99
CA ALA A 55 -0.68 4.89 7.01
C ALA A 55 -1.78 3.86 7.29
N ASP A 56 -2.61 4.09 8.31
CA ASP A 56 -3.71 3.21 8.68
C ASP A 56 -4.75 3.07 7.56
N LEU A 57 -5.16 4.17 6.94
CA LEU A 57 -6.11 4.16 5.82
C LEU A 57 -5.54 3.43 4.60
N THR A 58 -4.26 3.65 4.31
CA THR A 58 -3.55 2.96 3.21
C THR A 58 -3.52 1.45 3.46
N ASN A 59 -3.12 1.04 4.67
CA ASN A 59 -3.07 -0.37 5.05
C ASN A 59 -4.46 -1.03 4.97
N ALA A 60 -5.49 -0.39 5.53
CA ALA A 60 -6.86 -0.91 5.47
C ALA A 60 -7.37 -1.09 4.03
N PHE A 61 -7.05 -0.13 3.15
CA PHE A 61 -7.39 -0.24 1.74
C PHE A 61 -6.65 -1.40 1.06
N VAL A 62 -5.33 -1.51 1.27
CA VAL A 62 -4.51 -2.56 0.66
C VAL A 62 -4.95 -3.94 1.14
N GLU A 63 -5.16 -4.14 2.44
CA GLU A 63 -5.68 -5.40 3.00
C GLU A 63 -7.04 -5.77 2.42
N GLY A 64 -7.95 -4.80 2.28
CA GLY A 64 -9.25 -5.02 1.63
C GLY A 64 -9.13 -5.38 0.15
N ALA A 65 -8.26 -4.67 -0.58
CA ALA A 65 -8.01 -4.90 -2.00
C ALA A 65 -7.41 -6.29 -2.23
N VAL A 66 -6.46 -6.73 -1.41
CA VAL A 66 -5.88 -8.08 -1.47
C VAL A 66 -6.97 -9.13 -1.36
N LYS A 67 -7.86 -9.03 -0.35
CA LYS A 67 -8.97 -9.99 -0.15
C LYS A 67 -9.89 -10.06 -1.37
N ILE A 68 -10.27 -8.91 -1.92
CA ILE A 68 -11.16 -8.83 -3.09
C ILE A 68 -10.49 -9.42 -4.33
N LEU A 69 -9.22 -9.05 -4.58
CA LEU A 69 -8.48 -9.51 -5.75
C LEU A 69 -8.19 -11.01 -5.67
N ASP A 70 -7.81 -11.51 -4.50
CA ASP A 70 -7.54 -12.92 -4.27
C ASP A 70 -8.77 -13.80 -4.55
N ALA A 71 -9.95 -13.34 -4.12
CA ALA A 71 -11.23 -13.98 -4.34
C ALA A 71 -11.84 -13.75 -5.74
N SER A 72 -11.23 -12.93 -6.59
CA SER A 72 -11.81 -12.55 -7.88
C SER A 72 -11.85 -13.71 -8.88
N GLU A 73 -12.92 -13.78 -9.68
CA GLU A 73 -13.06 -14.79 -10.75
C GLU A 73 -11.92 -14.70 -11.78
N VAL A 74 -11.42 -13.49 -12.04
CA VAL A 74 -10.29 -13.24 -12.94
C VAL A 74 -9.02 -13.91 -12.42
N ASN A 75 -8.68 -13.72 -11.14
CA ASN A 75 -7.51 -14.37 -10.56
C ASN A 75 -7.71 -15.88 -10.38
N ALA A 76 -8.93 -16.35 -10.15
CA ALA A 76 -9.24 -17.77 -10.19
C ALA A 76 -8.96 -18.39 -11.56
N GLU A 77 -9.34 -17.73 -12.67
CA GLU A 77 -9.03 -18.19 -14.03
C GLU A 77 -7.52 -18.10 -14.33
N ARG A 78 -6.84 -17.04 -13.88
CA ARG A 78 -5.38 -16.92 -14.04
C ARG A 78 -4.64 -18.08 -13.36
N ARG A 79 -5.05 -18.48 -12.16
CA ARG A 79 -4.50 -19.66 -11.46
C ARG A 79 -4.74 -20.95 -12.24
N ARG A 80 -5.97 -21.18 -12.73
CA ARG A 80 -6.29 -22.35 -13.57
C ARG A 80 -5.40 -22.46 -14.81
N ARG A 81 -4.97 -21.32 -15.36
CA ARG A 81 -4.10 -21.23 -16.54
C ARG A 81 -2.60 -21.17 -16.22
N GLY A 82 -2.20 -21.17 -14.94
CA GLY A 82 -0.79 -21.00 -14.54
C GLY A 82 -0.22 -19.61 -14.89
N LYS A 83 -1.03 -18.56 -14.79
CA LYS A 83 -0.69 -17.17 -15.14
C LYS A 83 -0.73 -16.20 -13.95
N LEU A 84 -0.69 -16.71 -12.73
CA LEU A 84 -0.55 -15.92 -11.51
C LEU A 84 0.84 -16.14 -10.94
#